data_AF-A0A1J3IZL8-F1
#
_entry.id   AF-A0A1J3IZL8-F1
#
_cell.length_a   1.000
_cell.length_b   1.000
_cell.length_c   1.000
_cell.angle_alpha   90.00
_cell.angle_beta   90.00
_cell.angle_gamma   90.00
#
_symmetry.space_group_name_H-M   'P 1'
#
loop_
_entity.id
_entity.type
_entity.pdbx_description
1 polymer ?
#
loop_
_entity_poly.entity_id
_entity_poly.type
_entity_poly.pdbx_seq_one_letter_code
_entity_poly.pdbx_strand_id
1 'polypeptide(L)'
;DLSDKEQLEYLLGNRKWIKQGSKIVIVTSDKSLVEGLVDDTYVVPGLNEREGLACFCHHAFGDNKANSVHEGNLMKLSREFVDYARGNPLALKVLGVELHDRDEAHWESKLRKIKQSPSKTIEDVLKVSYDGLNQKQKDAFLDVTCFFRSENHKFVTALVDSESRKGRSEIKDLADKFLIDISGGRVDRNAWFVV
;
A
#
# COMPACT_ATOMS: atom_id res chain seq x y z
N ASP A 1 -14.25 8.03 0.42
CA ASP A 1 -12.81 8.25 0.19
C ASP A 1 -12.62 9.72 -0.11
N LEU A 2 -11.59 10.34 0.46
CA LEU A 2 -11.25 11.73 0.24
C LEU A 2 -10.03 11.80 -0.67
N SER A 3 -10.29 12.09 -1.94
CA SER A 3 -9.29 12.15 -3.01
C SER A 3 -9.02 13.56 -3.52
N ASP A 4 -9.81 14.55 -3.08
CA ASP A 4 -9.71 15.93 -3.54
C ASP A 4 -9.92 16.93 -2.39
N LYS A 5 -9.21 18.06 -2.46
CA LYS A 5 -9.29 19.15 -1.50
C LYS A 5 -10.66 19.83 -1.47
N GLU A 6 -11.38 19.88 -2.59
CA GLU A 6 -12.74 20.44 -2.69
C GLU A 6 -13.72 19.67 -1.78
N GLN A 7 -13.61 18.34 -1.74
CA GLN A 7 -14.43 17.51 -0.85
C GLN A 7 -14.14 17.82 0.62
N LEU A 8 -12.87 18.07 0.94
CA LEU A 8 -12.45 18.42 2.29
C LEU A 8 -12.90 19.83 2.67
N GLU A 9 -12.78 20.80 1.78
CA GLU A 9 -13.27 22.17 1.98
C GLU A 9 -14.79 22.20 2.15
N TYR A 10 -15.53 21.39 1.40
CA TYR A 10 -16.97 21.24 1.58
C TYR A 10 -17.33 20.72 2.98
N LEU A 11 -16.60 19.73 3.49
CA LEU A 11 -16.87 19.11 4.80
C LEU A 11 -16.36 19.95 5.98
N LEU A 12 -15.14 20.48 5.89
CA LEU A 12 -14.42 21.11 7.01
C LEU A 12 -14.33 22.64 6.90
N GLY A 13 -14.65 23.23 5.75
CA GLY A 13 -14.60 24.68 5.54
C GLY A 13 -15.66 25.44 6.35
N ASN A 14 -16.77 24.77 6.69
CA ASN A 14 -17.75 25.28 7.64
C ASN A 14 -17.99 24.27 8.77
N ARG A 15 -17.29 24.42 9.88
CA ARG A 15 -17.40 23.50 11.03
C ARG A 15 -18.67 23.70 11.88
N LYS A 16 -19.57 24.63 11.54
CA LYS A 16 -20.77 24.95 12.35
C LYS A 16 -21.77 23.79 12.44
N TRP A 17 -21.75 22.84 11.50
CA TRP A 17 -22.59 21.64 11.56
C TRP A 17 -22.07 20.60 12.57
N ILE A 18 -20.80 20.73 12.98
CA ILE A 18 -20.15 19.82 13.93
C ILE A 18 -20.54 20.24 15.34
N LYS A 19 -21.39 19.42 15.98
CA LYS A 19 -21.82 19.65 17.36
C LYS A 19 -20.72 19.25 18.35
N GLN A 20 -20.76 19.87 19.53
CA GLN A 20 -19.88 19.48 20.63
C GLN A 20 -20.06 18.00 20.97
N GLY A 21 -18.95 17.28 21.12
CA GLY A 21 -18.93 15.83 21.39
C GLY A 21 -18.91 14.95 20.14
N SER A 22 -19.13 15.50 18.94
CA SER A 22 -18.97 14.76 17.68
C SER A 22 -17.50 14.41 17.42
N LYS A 23 -17.28 13.28 16.75
CA LYS A 23 -15.97 12.86 16.22
C LYS A 23 -16.11 12.60 14.72
N ILE A 24 -15.18 13.14 13.93
CA ILE A 24 -15.11 12.91 12.48
C ILE A 24 -13.85 12.10 12.21
N VAL A 25 -14.00 11.01 11.44
CA VAL A 25 -12.88 10.20 10.98
C VAL A 25 -12.74 10.41 9.48
N ILE A 26 -11.55 10.82 9.06
CA ILE A 26 -11.18 10.99 7.66
C ILE A 26 -10.20 9.88 7.31
N VAL A 27 -10.48 9.20 6.20
CA VAL A 27 -9.59 8.18 5.61
C VAL A 27 -9.15 8.72 4.26
N THR A 28 -7.83 8.76 4.06
CA THR A 28 -7.20 9.18 2.81
C THR A 28 -5.86 8.49 2.64
N SER A 29 -5.49 8.21 1.40
CA SER A 29 -4.16 7.74 1.01
C SER A 29 -3.20 8.87 0.68
N ASP A 30 -3.61 10.14 0.85
CA ASP A 30 -2.78 11.32 0.60
C ASP A 30 -2.74 12.23 1.83
N LYS A 31 -1.63 12.15 2.58
CA LYS A 31 -1.48 12.90 3.83
C LYS A 31 -1.43 14.42 3.62
N SER A 32 -1.06 14.88 2.42
CA SER A 32 -1.00 16.30 2.11
C SER A 32 -2.38 16.95 2.11
N LEU A 33 -3.45 16.18 1.89
CA LEU A 33 -4.82 16.69 1.91
C LEU A 33 -5.26 17.14 3.30
N VAL A 34 -4.77 16.49 4.36
CA VAL A 34 -5.20 16.72 5.74
C VAL A 34 -4.21 17.52 6.58
N GLU A 35 -3.04 17.84 6.02
CA GLU A 35 -1.97 18.56 6.70
C GLU A 35 -2.47 19.93 7.23
N GLY A 36 -2.36 20.14 8.54
CA GLY A 36 -2.79 21.36 9.21
C GLY A 36 -4.31 21.55 9.35
N LEU A 37 -5.13 20.58 8.93
CA LEU A 37 -6.60 20.66 8.98
C LEU A 37 -7.24 19.75 10.05
N VAL A 38 -6.53 18.71 10.48
CA VAL A 38 -7.01 17.71 11.45
C VAL A 38 -6.31 17.85 12.80
N ASP A 39 -6.99 17.42 13.86
CA ASP A 39 -6.47 17.48 15.23
C ASP A 39 -5.43 16.36 15.51
N ASP A 40 -5.57 15.22 14.83
CA ASP A 40 -4.69 14.06 14.98
C ASP A 40 -4.63 13.25 13.67
N THR A 41 -3.52 12.54 13.44
CA THR A 41 -3.30 11.67 12.28
C THR A 41 -2.81 10.30 12.74
N TYR A 42 -3.45 9.25 12.21
CA TYR A 42 -3.01 7.87 12.41
C TYR A 42 -2.66 7.21 11.08
N VAL A 43 -1.41 6.76 10.94
CA VAL A 43 -0.97 5.98 9.78
C VAL A 43 -1.27 4.51 10.06
N VAL A 44 -2.15 3.91 9.25
CA VAL A 44 -2.52 2.50 9.39
C VAL A 44 -1.32 1.62 8.98
N PRO A 45 -0.76 0.81 9.89
CA PRO A 45 0.33 -0.09 9.54
C PRO A 45 -0.20 -1.25 8.67
N GLY A 46 0.69 -1.83 7.87
CA GLY A 46 0.42 -3.11 7.23
C GLY A 46 0.19 -4.22 8.27
N LEU A 47 -0.51 -5.29 7.86
CA LEU A 47 -0.73 -6.45 8.72
C LEU A 47 0.61 -7.08 9.12
N ASN A 48 0.76 -7.41 10.40
CA ASN A 48 1.91 -8.18 10.86
C ASN A 48 1.83 -9.64 10.38
N GLU A 49 2.89 -10.43 10.56
CA GLU A 49 2.93 -11.83 10.07
C GLU A 49 1.73 -12.65 10.56
N ARG A 50 1.34 -12.52 11.83
CA ARG A 50 0.22 -13.26 12.42
C ARG A 50 -1.11 -12.84 11.82
N GLU A 51 -1.35 -11.54 11.71
CA GLU A 51 -2.57 -10.97 11.12
C GLU A 51 -2.67 -11.29 9.62
N GLY A 52 -1.56 -11.16 8.90
CA GLY A 52 -1.47 -11.47 7.49
C GLY A 52 -1.75 -12.94 7.20
N LEU A 53 -1.20 -13.83 8.03
CA LEU A 53 -1.46 -15.26 7.95
C LEU A 53 -2.92 -15.59 8.25
N ALA A 54 -3.52 -14.98 9.28
CA ALA A 54 -4.93 -15.15 9.57
C ALA A 54 -5.82 -14.69 8.40
N CYS A 55 -5.51 -13.52 7.82
CA CYS A 55 -6.22 -12.97 6.66
C CYS A 55 -6.11 -13.89 5.44
N PHE A 56 -4.89 -14.32 5.10
CA PHE A 56 -4.67 -15.22 3.98
C PHE A 56 -5.37 -16.57 4.17
N CYS A 57 -5.22 -17.19 5.35
CA CYS A 57 -5.84 -18.49 5.65
C CYS A 57 -7.36 -18.43 5.62
N HIS A 58 -7.97 -17.35 6.11
CA HIS A 58 -9.42 -17.14 6.03
C HIS A 58 -9.91 -17.19 4.57
N HIS A 59 -9.18 -16.55 3.64
CA HIS A 59 -9.54 -16.55 2.22
C HIS A 59 -9.16 -17.85 1.49
N ALA A 60 -8.01 -18.45 1.80
CA ALA A 60 -7.51 -19.65 1.13
C ALA A 60 -8.22 -20.94 1.56
N PHE A 61 -8.63 -21.05 2.82
CA PHE A 61 -9.20 -22.28 3.38
C PHE A 61 -10.68 -22.16 3.77
N GLY A 62 -11.20 -20.93 3.89
CA GLY A 62 -12.55 -20.67 4.40
C GLY A 62 -12.66 -20.82 5.93
N ASP A 63 -13.78 -20.33 6.47
CA ASP A 63 -14.01 -20.23 7.92
C ASP A 63 -13.91 -21.55 8.68
N ASN A 64 -14.27 -22.67 8.03
CA ASN A 64 -14.31 -23.98 8.68
C ASN A 64 -12.94 -24.70 8.75
N LYS A 65 -11.93 -24.24 7.99
CA LYS A 65 -10.61 -24.91 7.90
C LYS A 65 -9.43 -24.01 8.28
N ALA A 66 -9.63 -22.69 8.41
CA ALA A 66 -8.55 -21.78 8.80
C ALA A 66 -7.92 -22.13 10.17
N ASN A 67 -8.69 -22.72 11.08
CA ASN A 67 -8.25 -23.15 12.42
C ASN A 67 -7.72 -24.60 12.48
N SER A 68 -7.63 -25.32 11.37
CA SER A 68 -7.13 -26.71 11.34
C SER A 68 -5.85 -26.89 10.52
N VAL A 69 -5.46 -25.90 9.72
CA VAL A 69 -4.19 -25.88 8.99
C VAL A 69 -3.09 -25.38 9.92
N HIS A 70 -2.64 -26.26 10.82
CA HIS A 70 -1.59 -25.92 11.78
C HIS A 70 -0.22 -26.50 11.42
N GLU A 71 -0.19 -27.60 10.65
CA GLU A 71 1.06 -28.30 10.32
C GLU A 71 0.99 -28.90 8.91
N GLY A 72 2.04 -28.71 8.09
CA GLY A 72 2.12 -29.25 6.74
C GLY A 72 2.76 -28.30 5.72
N ASN A 73 2.97 -28.78 4.49
CA ASN A 73 3.59 -27.98 3.42
C ASN A 73 2.73 -26.77 3.02
N LEU A 74 1.40 -26.91 3.03
CA LEU A 74 0.46 -25.80 2.79
C LEU A 74 0.68 -24.63 3.76
N MET A 75 0.98 -24.90 5.04
CA MET A 75 1.24 -23.83 6.00
C MET A 75 2.57 -23.10 5.74
N LYS A 76 3.59 -23.83 5.26
CA LYS A 76 4.86 -23.22 4.83
C LYS A 76 4.62 -22.33 3.60
N LEU A 77 3.85 -22.81 2.63
CA LEU A 77 3.46 -22.03 1.45
C LEU A 77 2.64 -20.80 1.82
N SER A 78 1.69 -20.90 2.76
CA SER A 78 0.93 -19.75 3.26
C SER A 78 1.86 -18.65 3.79
N ARG A 79 2.89 -19.00 4.58
CA ARG A 79 3.86 -18.00 5.08
C ARG A 79 4.65 -17.34 3.95
N GLU A 80 5.01 -18.09 2.92
CA GLU A 80 5.70 -17.55 1.75
C GLU A 80 4.81 -16.57 0.95
N PHE A 81 3.52 -16.86 0.81
CA PHE A 81 2.57 -15.90 0.22
C PHE A 81 2.34 -14.68 1.11
N VAL A 82 2.34 -14.85 2.43
CA VAL A 82 2.24 -13.74 3.39
C VAL A 82 3.47 -12.85 3.34
N ASP A 83 4.68 -13.42 3.31
CA ASP A 83 5.93 -12.68 3.14
C ASP A 83 5.96 -11.93 1.80
N TYR A 84 5.48 -12.57 0.73
CA TYR A 84 5.35 -11.93 -0.57
C TYR A 84 4.42 -10.70 -0.51
N ALA A 85 3.28 -10.81 0.17
CA ALA A 85 2.29 -9.74 0.27
C ALA A 85 2.67 -8.60 1.23
N ARG A 86 3.71 -8.80 2.07
CA ARG A 86 4.29 -7.79 2.97
C ARG A 86 3.25 -7.02 3.81
N GLY A 87 2.22 -7.72 4.27
CA GLY A 87 1.18 -7.13 5.12
C GLY A 87 0.07 -6.37 4.38
N ASN A 88 0.04 -6.37 3.04
CA ASN A 88 -1.05 -5.77 2.28
C ASN A 88 -2.31 -6.68 2.33
N PRO A 89 -3.40 -6.26 3.00
CA PRO A 89 -4.59 -7.09 3.19
C PRO A 89 -5.30 -7.44 1.88
N LEU A 90 -5.27 -6.53 0.90
CA LEU A 90 -5.91 -6.77 -0.39
C LEU A 90 -5.15 -7.81 -1.22
N ALA A 91 -3.82 -7.74 -1.24
CA ALA A 91 -2.98 -8.75 -1.90
C ALA A 91 -3.16 -10.13 -1.25
N LEU A 92 -3.19 -10.20 0.08
CA LEU A 92 -3.45 -11.44 0.83
C LEU A 92 -4.81 -12.04 0.48
N LYS A 93 -5.86 -11.22 0.44
CA LYS A 93 -7.21 -11.64 0.03
C LYS A 93 -7.24 -12.18 -1.39
N VAL A 94 -6.67 -11.44 -2.34
CA VAL A 94 -6.62 -11.84 -3.75
C VAL A 94 -5.90 -13.18 -3.92
N LEU A 95 -4.73 -13.33 -3.31
CA LEU A 95 -3.96 -14.57 -3.38
C LEU A 95 -4.69 -15.73 -2.70
N GLY A 96 -5.28 -15.50 -1.53
CA GLY A 96 -6.04 -16.51 -0.81
C GLY A 96 -7.24 -17.01 -1.62
N VAL A 97 -8.05 -16.10 -2.18
CA VAL A 97 -9.19 -16.46 -3.05
C VAL A 97 -8.75 -17.24 -4.28
N GLU A 98 -7.64 -16.86 -4.93
CA GLU A 98 -7.14 -17.57 -6.11
C GLU A 98 -6.72 -19.02 -5.81
N LEU A 99 -6.20 -19.24 -4.60
CA LEU A 99 -5.67 -20.53 -4.14
C LEU A 99 -6.72 -21.41 -3.45
N HIS A 100 -7.93 -20.89 -3.24
CA HIS A 100 -9.05 -21.63 -2.64
C HIS A 100 -9.37 -22.89 -3.45
N ASP A 101 -9.55 -24.01 -2.75
CA ASP A 101 -9.81 -25.34 -3.32
C ASP A 101 -8.78 -25.81 -4.37
N ARG A 102 -7.56 -25.27 -4.35
CA ARG A 102 -6.44 -25.73 -5.19
C ARG A 102 -5.56 -26.71 -4.44
N ASP A 103 -4.93 -27.62 -5.19
CA ASP A 103 -3.96 -28.57 -4.65
C ASP A 103 -2.60 -27.93 -4.37
N GLU A 104 -1.77 -28.64 -3.60
CA GLU A 104 -0.44 -28.17 -3.19
C GLU A 104 0.49 -27.90 -4.38
N ALA A 105 0.43 -28.73 -5.42
CA ALA A 105 1.23 -28.55 -6.64
C ALA A 105 0.89 -27.24 -7.36
N HIS A 106 -0.40 -26.84 -7.36
CA HIS A 106 -0.84 -25.55 -7.89
C HIS A 106 -0.28 -24.39 -7.06
N TRP A 107 -0.31 -24.49 -5.73
CA TRP A 107 0.24 -23.46 -4.83
C TRP A 107 1.73 -23.25 -5.08
N GLU A 108 2.51 -24.33 -5.17
CA GLU A 108 3.96 -24.26 -5.47
C GLU A 108 4.24 -23.63 -6.83
N SER A 109 3.48 -24.02 -7.85
CA SER A 109 3.59 -23.47 -9.20
C SER A 109 3.27 -21.97 -9.23
N LYS A 110 2.21 -21.56 -8.53
CA LYS A 110 1.83 -20.15 -8.40
C LYS A 110 2.89 -19.36 -7.65
N LEU A 111 3.38 -19.85 -6.51
CA LEU A 111 4.42 -19.20 -5.72
C LEU A 111 5.69 -18.99 -6.56
N ARG A 112 6.09 -20.01 -7.34
CA ARG A 112 7.23 -19.91 -8.25
C ARG A 112 7.03 -18.81 -9.31
N LYS A 113 5.84 -18.71 -9.90
CA LYS A 113 5.51 -17.69 -10.90
C LYS A 113 5.56 -16.28 -10.29
N ILE A 114 4.93 -16.05 -9.13
CA ILE A 114 4.89 -14.72 -8.52
C ILE A 114 6.26 -14.24 -8.04
N LYS A 115 7.16 -15.16 -7.66
CA LYS A 115 8.55 -14.83 -7.32
C LYS A 115 9.38 -14.41 -8.54
N GLN A 116 9.00 -14.82 -9.75
CA GLN A 116 9.71 -14.46 -10.99
C GLN A 116 9.16 -13.16 -11.59
N SER A 117 7.83 -13.01 -11.58
CA SER A 117 7.14 -11.82 -12.09
C SER A 117 5.90 -11.58 -11.24
N PRO A 118 5.57 -10.32 -10.90
CA PRO A 118 4.29 -10.00 -10.28
C PRO A 118 3.13 -10.64 -11.06
N SER A 119 2.16 -11.22 -10.36
CA SER A 119 0.95 -11.69 -11.04
C SER A 119 0.13 -10.48 -11.50
N LYS A 120 -0.57 -10.63 -12.62
CA LYS A 120 -1.52 -9.61 -13.10
C LYS A 120 -2.49 -9.13 -12.01
N THR A 121 -2.93 -10.03 -11.14
CA THR A 121 -3.85 -9.68 -10.04
C THR A 121 -3.20 -8.78 -8.99
N ILE A 122 -1.91 -8.96 -8.73
CA ILE A 122 -1.15 -8.09 -7.82
C ILE A 122 -0.81 -6.76 -8.52
N GLU A 123 -0.52 -6.80 -9.83
CA GLU A 123 -0.38 -5.59 -10.64
C GLU A 123 -1.66 -4.75 -10.60
N ASP A 124 -2.84 -5.35 -10.75
CA ASP A 124 -4.12 -4.66 -10.72
C ASP A 124 -4.38 -3.98 -9.36
N VAL A 125 -3.99 -4.62 -8.24
CA VAL A 125 -4.05 -4.01 -6.90
C VAL A 125 -3.13 -2.80 -6.81
N LEU A 126 -1.89 -2.90 -7.30
CA LEU A 126 -0.94 -1.80 -7.32
C LEU A 126 -1.33 -0.66 -8.25
N LYS A 127 -1.99 -1.00 -9.34
CA LYS A 127 -2.32 -0.08 -10.41
C LYS A 127 -3.28 1.01 -9.96
N VAL A 128 -4.15 0.74 -8.99
CA VAL A 128 -5.09 1.74 -8.44
C VAL A 128 -4.34 2.97 -7.93
N SER A 129 -3.31 2.77 -7.10
CA SER A 129 -2.52 3.87 -6.55
C SER A 129 -1.67 4.56 -7.62
N TYR A 130 -1.14 3.79 -8.58
CA TYR A 130 -0.33 4.32 -9.68
C TYR A 130 -1.15 5.13 -10.67
N ASP A 131 -2.36 4.71 -11.02
CA ASP A 131 -3.21 5.39 -12.00
C ASP A 131 -3.68 6.76 -11.50
N GLY A 132 -3.77 6.95 -10.18
CA GLY A 132 -4.06 8.23 -9.53
C GLY A 132 -2.92 9.26 -9.59
N LEU A 133 -1.74 8.89 -10.10
CA LEU A 133 -0.61 9.80 -10.27
C LEU A 133 -0.70 10.62 -11.57
N ASN A 134 -0.21 11.86 -11.54
CA ASN A 134 0.06 12.60 -12.76
C ASN A 134 1.32 12.05 -13.47
N GLN A 135 1.52 12.42 -14.75
CA GLN A 135 2.62 11.85 -15.55
C GLN A 135 4.00 12.03 -14.91
N LYS A 136 4.29 13.21 -14.34
CA LYS A 136 5.60 13.44 -13.70
C LYS A 136 5.80 12.57 -12.47
N GLN A 137 4.75 12.42 -11.65
CA GLN A 137 4.79 11.54 -10.49
C GLN A 137 4.96 10.07 -10.91
N LYS A 138 4.34 9.64 -12.01
CA LYS A 138 4.53 8.30 -12.58
C LYS A 138 5.99 8.07 -12.98
N ASP A 139 6.57 9.01 -13.70
CA ASP A 139 7.97 8.93 -14.14
C ASP A 139 8.91 8.89 -12.93
N ALA A 140 8.72 9.81 -11.97
CA ALA A 140 9.47 9.85 -10.71
C ALA A 140 9.36 8.54 -9.92
N PHE A 141 8.16 7.96 -9.86
CA PHE A 141 7.91 6.71 -9.16
C PHE A 141 8.66 5.53 -9.82
N LEU A 142 8.65 5.47 -11.15
CA LEU A 142 9.41 4.47 -11.89
C LEU A 142 10.92 4.63 -11.67
N ASP A 143 11.43 5.86 -11.68
CA ASP A 143 12.84 6.14 -11.43
C ASP A 143 13.29 5.68 -10.04
N VAL A 144 12.50 6.00 -9.01
CA VAL A 144 12.76 5.57 -7.63
C VAL A 144 12.75 4.06 -7.51
N THR A 145 11.73 3.40 -8.08
CA THR A 145 11.55 1.95 -7.91
C THR A 145 12.52 1.12 -8.74
N CYS A 146 12.98 1.63 -9.89
CA CYS A 146 13.90 0.92 -10.77
C CYS A 146 15.37 1.21 -10.45
N PHE A 147 15.72 2.46 -10.14
CA PHE A 147 17.10 2.91 -10.12
C PHE A 147 17.58 3.45 -8.77
N PHE A 148 16.72 4.13 -8.01
CA PHE A 148 17.15 4.88 -6.82
C PHE A 148 16.73 4.23 -5.49
N ARG A 149 16.55 2.91 -5.48
CA ARG A 149 16.22 2.20 -4.25
C ARG A 149 17.35 2.30 -3.23
N SER A 150 16.99 2.69 -2.01
CA SER A 150 17.89 2.93 -0.88
C SER A 150 18.87 4.08 -1.09
N GLU A 151 18.71 4.90 -2.14
CA GLU A 151 19.59 6.03 -2.42
C GLU A 151 19.29 7.23 -1.53
N ASN A 152 20.26 8.16 -1.45
CA ASN A 152 20.11 9.37 -0.65
C ASN A 152 18.96 10.24 -1.16
N HIS A 153 17.99 10.55 -0.30
CA HIS A 153 16.80 11.33 -0.66
C HIS A 153 17.14 12.66 -1.32
N LYS A 154 18.10 13.42 -0.80
CA LYS A 154 18.45 14.74 -1.38
C LYS A 154 19.03 14.61 -2.79
N PHE A 155 19.79 13.55 -3.04
CA PHE A 155 20.33 13.25 -4.36
C PHE A 155 19.22 12.89 -5.35
N VAL A 156 18.29 12.02 -4.93
CA VAL A 156 17.14 11.62 -5.76
C VAL A 156 16.25 12.82 -6.07
N THR A 157 15.91 13.63 -5.07
CA THR A 157 15.15 14.88 -5.24
C THR A 157 15.81 15.80 -6.27
N ALA A 158 17.14 15.99 -6.19
CA ALA A 158 17.86 16.88 -7.11
C ALA A 158 17.88 16.38 -8.57
N LEU A 159 17.74 15.08 -8.80
CA LEU A 159 17.71 14.49 -10.14
C LEU A 159 16.29 14.41 -10.72
N VAL A 160 15.32 14.06 -9.87
CA VAL A 160 13.95 13.75 -10.28
C VAL A 160 13.07 15.00 -10.30
N ASP A 161 13.21 15.89 -9.33
CA ASP A 161 12.36 17.07 -9.24
C ASP A 161 12.82 18.11 -10.27
N SER A 162 11.91 18.50 -11.17
CA SER A 162 12.21 19.53 -12.16
C SER A 162 12.27 20.92 -11.50
N GLU A 163 13.42 21.62 -11.57
CA GLU A 163 13.61 22.98 -10.99
C GLU A 163 12.57 24.04 -11.42
N SER A 164 11.81 23.76 -12.48
CA SER A 164 10.89 24.71 -13.13
C SER A 164 9.74 25.24 -12.25
N ARG A 165 9.43 24.61 -11.11
CA ARG A 165 8.36 25.07 -10.20
C ARG A 165 8.79 25.00 -8.74
N LYS A 166 9.33 26.11 -8.22
CA LYS A 166 9.54 26.33 -6.78
C LYS A 166 8.28 25.86 -6.00
N GLY A 167 8.47 24.87 -5.14
CA GLY A 167 7.44 24.40 -4.19
C GLY A 167 6.68 23.13 -4.57
N ARG A 168 6.94 22.51 -5.73
CA ARG A 168 6.47 21.14 -6.02
C ARG A 168 7.65 20.18 -6.03
N SER A 169 7.50 19.08 -5.32
CA SER A 169 8.49 18.01 -5.24
C SER A 169 7.77 16.70 -5.51
N GLU A 170 8.07 16.08 -6.65
CA GLU A 170 7.50 14.78 -7.02
C GLU A 170 7.87 13.73 -5.95
N ILE A 171 9.10 13.76 -5.42
CA ILE A 171 9.52 12.87 -4.32
C ILE A 171 8.68 13.10 -3.05
N LYS A 172 8.44 14.35 -2.65
CA LYS A 172 7.56 14.63 -1.49
C LYS A 172 6.15 14.15 -1.75
N ASP A 173 5.58 14.44 -2.92
CA ASP A 173 4.22 14.04 -3.27
C ASP A 173 4.04 12.51 -3.21
N LEU A 174 5.01 11.75 -3.73
CA LEU A 174 5.01 10.29 -3.65
C LEU A 174 5.07 9.80 -2.20
N ALA A 175 5.86 10.43 -1.34
CA ALA A 175 5.94 10.09 0.08
C ALA A 175 4.67 10.51 0.86
N ASP A 176 3.99 11.57 0.44
CA ASP A 176 2.72 12.01 1.00
C ASP A 176 1.57 11.06 0.63
N LYS A 177 1.66 10.45 -0.55
CA LYS A 177 0.76 9.40 -1.04
C LYS A 177 1.12 7.97 -0.56
N PHE A 178 2.08 7.85 0.37
CA PHE A 178 2.60 6.58 0.88
C PHE A 178 3.12 5.62 -0.21
N LEU A 179 3.51 6.16 -1.36
CA LEU A 179 3.99 5.39 -2.49
C LEU A 179 5.49 5.02 -2.35
N ILE A 180 6.23 5.87 -1.64
CA ILE A 180 7.63 5.65 -1.28
C ILE A 180 7.80 5.96 0.21
N ASP A 181 8.83 5.39 0.81
CA ASP A 181 9.24 5.72 2.17
C ASP A 181 10.52 6.54 2.16
N ILE A 182 10.62 7.51 3.07
CA ILE A 182 11.83 8.31 3.28
C ILE A 182 12.25 8.14 4.74
N SER A 183 13.19 7.23 4.98
CA SER A 183 13.68 6.91 6.32
C SER A 183 15.21 6.93 6.36
N GLY A 184 15.78 7.45 7.45
CA GLY A 184 17.23 7.60 7.59
C GLY A 184 17.89 8.47 6.49
N GLY A 185 17.12 9.35 5.84
CA GLY A 185 17.58 10.17 4.70
C GLY A 185 17.72 9.40 3.38
N ARG A 186 17.16 8.19 3.27
CA ARG A 186 17.16 7.37 2.07
C ARG A 186 15.75 7.16 1.56
N VAL A 187 15.60 6.97 0.25
CA VAL A 187 14.33 6.60 -0.37
C VAL A 187 14.26 5.10 -0.51
N ASP A 188 13.19 4.47 -0.03
CA ASP A 188 12.89 3.07 -0.35
C ASP A 188 11.48 2.96 -0.94
N ARG A 189 11.22 1.86 -1.64
CA ARG A 189 9.86 1.55 -2.10
C ARG A 189 9.05 1.16 -0.87
N ASN A 190 7.90 1.81 -0.68
CA ASN A 190 6.99 1.34 0.36
C ASN A 190 6.54 -0.08 -0.01
N ALA A 191 6.55 -1.00 0.95
CA ALA A 191 6.36 -2.43 0.71
C ALA A 191 4.89 -2.78 0.37
N TRP A 192 4.39 -2.26 -0.75
CA TRP A 192 3.07 -2.48 -1.34
C TRP A 192 1.96 -1.55 -0.78
N PHE A 193 2.08 -0.28 -1.16
CA PHE A 193 1.02 0.74 -1.37
C PHE A 193 -0.29 0.57 -0.60
N VAL A 194 -0.54 1.52 0.29
CA VAL A 194 -1.71 1.62 1.16
C VAL A 194 -2.99 1.68 0.31
N VAL A 195 -3.97 0.83 0.67
CA VAL A 195 -5.38 0.94 0.26
C VAL A 195 -6.14 1.60 1.39
#